data_AF-A0A381FJ30-F1
#
_entry.id   AF-A0A381FJ30-F1
#
_cell.length_a   1.000
_cell.length_b   1.000
_cell.length_c   1.000
_cell.angle_alpha   90.00
_cell.angle_beta   90.00
_cell.angle_gamma   90.00
#
_symmetry.space_group_name_H-M   'P 1'
#
loop_
_entity.id
_entity.type
_entity.pdbx_description
1 polymer ?
#
loop_
_entity_poly.entity_id
_entity_poly.type
_entity_poly.pdbx_seq_one_letter_code
_entity_poly.pdbx_strand_id
1 'polypeptide(L)'
;MYKYFILIISLISLQSCGQNKKNMDVKATEILGNLYKNVKHNDQRINYQAMIFIGGCNYEVLINDYPVDRYFGPGDGSSSGSTPINIAILKPGIQKWKIKVYPVRDRKEVNGEVTLVPQNIIQPGARVEMEIEGVRFSENGDIEKRFGKVVKFEAPLKKDDKSGQNMLNDAGKPYIEYSGTFQADVPYTLSGWENSTDLSKMNSAVLEKQLLKEYQKFHGWLQNGKLDEMANAKLTAEKEVAQAFFYDKKTNENFLSTFLQRWGQKGLKMQPLENYKVAIYGDGKIVTLIDNIDGSSPLWGNYEVGENQFKNNTYMLYFHIPKGKTELEVIR
;
A
#
# COMPACT_ATOMS: atom_id res chain seq x y z
N MET A 1 3.85 -15.61 50.89
CA MET A 1 4.34 -16.98 50.70
C MET A 1 3.86 -17.48 49.34
N TYR A 2 4.82 -17.80 48.46
CA TYR A 2 4.80 -18.58 47.20
C TYR A 2 3.62 -18.36 46.22
N LYS A 3 3.76 -17.62 45.11
CA LYS A 3 4.50 -17.89 43.84
C LYS A 3 4.31 -19.32 43.29
N TYR A 4 3.44 -19.44 42.29
CA TYR A 4 3.49 -20.43 41.18
C TYR A 4 2.84 -19.72 39.97
N PHE A 5 3.54 -19.02 39.07
CA PHE A 5 4.39 -19.51 37.98
C PHE A 5 3.96 -20.86 37.39
N ILE A 6 2.94 -20.83 36.52
CA ILE A 6 2.70 -21.91 35.55
C ILE A 6 3.53 -21.57 34.30
N LEU A 7 4.65 -22.28 34.19
CA LEU A 7 5.62 -22.23 33.12
C LEU A 7 5.07 -23.09 31.96
N ILE A 8 4.47 -22.47 30.95
CA ILE A 8 4.09 -23.16 29.70
C ILE A 8 5.37 -23.44 28.92
N ILE A 9 5.91 -24.65 29.06
CA ILE A 9 6.90 -25.20 28.14
C ILE A 9 6.11 -25.76 26.96
N SER A 10 5.84 -24.93 25.96
CA SER A 10 5.58 -25.45 24.62
C SER A 10 6.93 -25.54 23.91
N LEU A 11 7.51 -26.74 23.93
CA LEU A 11 8.56 -27.16 23.00
C LEU A 11 7.97 -27.09 21.59
N ILE A 12 7.96 -25.90 20.99
CA ILE A 12 7.84 -25.77 19.55
C ILE A 12 9.24 -26.05 19.02
N SER A 13 9.41 -27.29 18.61
CA SER A 13 10.51 -27.75 17.79
C SER A 13 10.76 -26.72 16.67
N LEU A 14 11.98 -26.18 16.68
CA LEU A 14 12.58 -25.47 15.56
C LEU A 14 12.71 -26.45 14.39
N GLN A 15 11.60 -26.76 13.72
CA GLN A 15 11.66 -27.16 12.33
C GLN A 15 11.94 -25.90 11.54
N SER A 16 13.24 -25.62 11.45
CA SER A 16 13.82 -24.95 10.31
C SER A 16 13.18 -25.56 9.05
N CYS A 17 12.16 -24.90 8.52
CA CYS A 17 11.74 -25.14 7.16
C CYS A 17 12.93 -24.72 6.30
N GLY A 18 13.82 -25.66 6.04
CA GLY A 18 14.65 -25.67 4.85
C GLY A 18 13.71 -25.66 3.66
N GLN A 19 13.19 -24.50 3.31
CA GLN A 19 12.42 -24.31 2.10
C GLN A 19 13.38 -24.58 0.95
N ASN A 20 13.10 -25.66 0.23
CA ASN A 20 13.67 -26.01 -1.06
C ASN A 20 13.97 -24.73 -1.85
N LYS A 21 15.24 -24.48 -2.14
CA LYS A 21 15.68 -23.53 -3.17
C LYS A 21 15.15 -24.04 -4.52
N LYS A 22 13.87 -23.78 -4.79
CA LYS A 22 13.25 -23.94 -6.11
C LYS A 22 14.03 -23.04 -7.06
N ASN A 23 14.36 -23.56 -8.25
CA ASN A 23 14.95 -22.81 -9.36
C ASN A 23 14.28 -21.42 -9.45
N MET A 24 14.99 -20.40 -8.97
CA MET A 24 14.59 -19.01 -9.12
C MET A 24 14.64 -18.70 -10.62
N ASP A 25 13.73 -17.87 -11.11
CA ASP A 25 13.88 -17.30 -12.44
C ASP A 25 15.17 -16.47 -12.42
N VAL A 26 16.22 -16.99 -13.07
CA VAL A 26 17.57 -16.43 -13.05
C VAL A 26 17.55 -14.99 -13.58
N LYS A 27 16.74 -14.71 -14.60
CA LYS A 27 16.68 -13.37 -15.21
C LYS A 27 16.03 -12.35 -14.28
N ALA A 28 14.88 -12.68 -13.68
CA ALA A 28 14.22 -11.77 -12.73
C ALA A 28 15.13 -11.48 -11.51
N THR A 29 15.87 -12.49 -11.07
CA THR A 29 16.87 -12.38 -10.00
C THR A 29 18.02 -11.45 -10.38
N GLU A 30 18.54 -11.54 -11.61
CA GLU A 30 19.58 -10.65 -12.11
C GLU A 30 19.10 -9.19 -12.19
N ILE A 31 17.85 -8.97 -12.60
CA ILE A 31 17.25 -7.64 -12.75
C ILE A 31 17.06 -6.94 -11.39
N LEU A 32 16.49 -7.63 -10.40
CA LEU A 32 16.04 -7.02 -9.13
C LEU A 32 16.90 -7.39 -7.91
N GLY A 33 17.83 -8.34 -8.03
CA GLY A 33 18.58 -8.88 -6.88
C GLY A 33 19.68 -7.96 -6.33
N ASN A 34 19.95 -6.83 -6.99
CA ASN A 34 21.06 -5.95 -6.65
C ASN A 34 20.68 -4.47 -6.48
N LEU A 35 19.39 -4.15 -6.27
CA LEU A 35 18.93 -2.75 -6.15
C LEU A 35 19.66 -2.01 -5.00
N TYR A 36 19.90 -2.70 -3.88
CA TYR A 36 20.62 -2.18 -2.71
C TYR A 36 22.00 -1.58 -3.03
N LYS A 37 22.68 -2.03 -4.09
CA LYS A 37 24.01 -1.51 -4.46
C LYS A 37 23.97 -0.06 -4.94
N ASN A 38 22.81 0.40 -5.41
CA ASN A 38 22.62 1.77 -5.88
C ASN A 38 22.08 2.71 -4.79
N VAL A 39 21.74 2.16 -3.62
CA VAL A 39 21.21 2.93 -2.48
C VAL A 39 22.35 3.72 -1.85
N LYS A 40 22.09 5.01 -1.63
CA LYS A 40 23.03 5.98 -1.03
C LYS A 40 22.51 6.46 0.32
N HIS A 41 23.41 7.07 1.10
CA HIS A 41 23.10 7.80 2.34
C HIS A 41 22.42 6.95 3.44
N ASN A 42 22.74 5.65 3.50
CA ASN A 42 22.15 4.71 4.44
C ASN A 42 22.50 5.04 5.92
N ASP A 43 23.66 5.63 6.15
CA ASP A 43 24.11 6.18 7.44
C ASP A 43 23.28 7.38 7.92
N GLN A 44 22.66 8.10 6.99
CA GLN A 44 21.77 9.24 7.24
C GLN A 44 20.29 8.85 7.22
N ARG A 45 19.96 7.56 7.12
CA ARG A 45 18.58 7.08 6.95
C ARG A 45 17.64 7.58 8.05
N ILE A 46 16.44 7.98 7.61
CA ILE A 46 15.26 8.27 8.42
C ILE A 46 14.07 7.56 7.76
N ASN A 47 13.46 6.64 8.49
CA ASN A 47 12.27 5.90 8.07
C ASN A 47 11.07 6.57 8.73
N TYR A 48 10.22 7.21 7.95
CA TYR A 48 8.96 7.75 8.41
C TYR A 48 7.90 6.65 8.43
N GLN A 49 7.25 6.52 9.58
CA GLN A 49 6.13 5.59 9.82
C GLN A 49 4.89 6.40 10.17
N ALA A 50 3.76 6.09 9.54
CA ALA A 50 2.45 6.58 9.93
C ALA A 50 1.75 5.53 10.80
N MET A 51 1.54 5.83 12.07
CA MET A 51 0.67 5.07 12.95
C MET A 51 -0.76 5.57 12.75
N ILE A 52 -1.62 4.71 12.20
CA ILE A 52 -2.98 5.05 11.79
C ILE A 52 -3.95 4.30 12.69
N PHE A 53 -4.86 5.03 13.35
CA PHE A 53 -5.90 4.47 14.21
C PHE A 53 -7.27 4.94 13.71
N ILE A 54 -7.99 4.03 13.06
CA ILE A 54 -9.28 4.31 12.44
C ILE A 54 -10.32 3.32 12.97
N GLY A 55 -11.49 3.80 13.34
CA GLY A 55 -12.58 2.95 13.82
C GLY A 55 -13.92 3.41 13.30
N GLY A 56 -14.76 2.47 12.89
CA GLY A 56 -16.14 2.77 12.51
C GLY A 56 -16.29 3.65 11.27
N CYS A 57 -15.30 3.66 10.38
CA CYS A 57 -15.35 4.31 9.07
C CYS A 57 -14.34 3.64 8.12
N ASN A 58 -14.54 3.86 6.83
CA ASN A 58 -13.57 3.52 5.79
C ASN A 58 -12.67 4.72 5.53
N TYR A 59 -11.48 4.50 4.98
CA TYR A 59 -10.50 5.56 4.83
C TYR A 59 -9.49 5.35 3.71
N GLU A 60 -8.83 6.44 3.32
CA GLU A 60 -7.62 6.45 2.50
C GLU A 60 -6.66 7.51 3.10
N VAL A 61 -5.42 7.10 3.42
CA VAL A 61 -4.34 7.99 3.85
C VAL A 61 -3.41 8.24 2.68
N LEU A 62 -3.13 9.51 2.41
CA LEU A 62 -2.27 9.96 1.33
C LEU A 62 -1.13 10.82 1.86
N ILE A 63 0.06 10.63 1.29
CA ILE A 63 1.23 11.48 1.50
C ILE A 63 1.63 12.02 0.13
N ASN A 64 1.73 13.34 -0.01
CA ASN A 64 1.97 14.01 -1.30
C ASN A 64 1.03 13.51 -2.42
N ASP A 65 -0.25 13.33 -2.07
CA ASP A 65 -1.31 12.78 -2.92
C ASP A 65 -1.05 11.36 -3.45
N TYR A 66 -0.07 10.63 -2.91
CA TYR A 66 0.14 9.20 -3.14
C TYR A 66 -0.53 8.39 -2.03
N PRO A 67 -1.36 7.38 -2.34
CA PRO A 67 -2.05 6.56 -1.34
C PRO A 67 -1.05 5.62 -0.65
N VAL A 68 -0.89 5.78 0.67
CA VAL A 68 0.01 4.93 1.49
C VAL A 68 -0.75 3.85 2.25
N ASP A 69 -2.01 4.09 2.58
CA ASP A 69 -2.87 3.13 3.27
C ASP A 69 -4.34 3.37 2.94
N ARG A 70 -5.15 2.31 2.98
CA ARG A 70 -6.60 2.41 2.78
C ARG A 70 -7.34 1.18 3.26
N TYR A 71 -8.60 1.39 3.61
CA TYR A 71 -9.53 0.33 3.93
C TYR A 71 -10.95 0.70 3.48
N PHE A 72 -11.58 -0.17 2.71
CA PHE A 72 -12.96 -0.05 2.25
C PHE A 72 -13.71 -1.36 2.50
N GLY A 73 -14.00 -1.65 3.76
CA GLY A 73 -14.61 -2.90 4.17
C GLY A 73 -15.84 -2.72 5.05
N PRO A 74 -16.29 -3.85 5.65
CA PRO A 74 -17.31 -3.83 6.69
C PRO A 74 -16.88 -3.04 7.94
N GLY A 75 -17.85 -2.52 8.67
CA GLY A 75 -17.64 -1.83 9.94
C GLY A 75 -17.39 -2.77 11.13
N ASP A 76 -16.67 -3.87 10.94
CA ASP A 76 -16.51 -4.95 11.92
C ASP A 76 -15.35 -4.74 12.91
N GLY A 77 -14.71 -3.57 12.92
CA GLY A 77 -13.69 -3.25 13.93
C GLY A 77 -12.98 -1.92 13.76
N SER A 78 -11.85 -1.81 14.45
CA SER A 78 -10.87 -0.73 14.33
C SER A 78 -9.62 -1.22 13.62
N SER A 79 -9.11 -0.44 12.67
CA SER A 79 -7.81 -0.63 12.05
C SER A 79 -6.77 0.16 12.85
N SER A 80 -5.72 -0.53 13.29
CA SER A 80 -4.55 0.08 13.93
C SER A 80 -3.31 -0.51 13.28
N GLY A 81 -2.48 0.31 12.66
CA GLY A 81 -1.31 -0.16 11.91
C GLY A 81 -0.20 0.89 11.81
N SER A 82 1.03 0.41 11.61
CA SER A 82 2.19 1.24 11.25
C SER A 82 2.48 1.04 9.78
N THR A 83 2.41 2.13 9.00
CA THR A 83 2.61 2.11 7.56
C THR A 83 3.86 2.91 7.21
N PRO A 84 4.86 2.31 6.51
CA PRO A 84 6.05 3.03 6.06
C PRO A 84 5.67 4.00 4.93
N ILE A 85 5.98 5.29 5.07
CA ILE A 85 5.53 6.32 4.13
C ILE A 85 6.61 6.89 3.22
N ASN A 86 7.88 6.49 3.38
CA ASN A 86 8.99 7.01 2.57
C ASN A 86 8.77 6.83 1.06
N ILE A 87 8.01 5.81 0.64
CA ILE A 87 7.66 5.57 -0.77
C ILE A 87 7.02 6.81 -1.44
N ALA A 88 6.36 7.64 -0.63
CA ALA A 88 5.65 8.83 -1.04
C ALA A 88 6.39 10.15 -0.80
N ILE A 89 7.56 10.12 -0.16
CA ILE A 89 8.41 11.29 0.11
C ILE A 89 9.49 11.30 -0.97
N LEU A 90 9.48 12.30 -1.85
CA LEU A 90 10.44 12.34 -2.96
C LEU A 90 11.73 13.09 -2.61
N LYS A 91 11.67 14.05 -1.68
CA LYS A 91 12.79 14.91 -1.31
C LYS A 91 12.58 15.51 0.09
N PRO A 92 13.63 16.04 0.75
CA PRO A 92 13.48 16.73 2.02
C PRO A 92 12.65 18.00 1.88
N GLY A 93 12.09 18.47 2.99
CA GLY A 93 11.25 19.66 3.05
C GLY A 93 9.83 19.36 3.49
N ILE A 94 8.94 20.31 3.20
CA ILE A 94 7.53 20.24 3.55
C ILE A 94 6.83 19.20 2.68
N GLN A 95 6.22 18.23 3.35
CA GLN A 95 5.37 17.20 2.77
C GLN A 95 3.91 17.46 3.16
N LYS A 96 2.97 16.94 2.36
CA LYS A 96 1.53 17.03 2.63
C LYS A 96 0.99 15.68 3.07
N TRP A 97 0.08 15.67 4.03
CA TRP A 97 -0.72 14.49 4.38
C TRP A 97 -2.20 14.79 4.19
N LYS A 98 -2.98 13.76 3.85
CA LYS A 98 -4.44 13.82 3.75
C LYS A 98 -5.03 12.50 4.24
N ILE A 99 -6.13 12.57 4.99
CA ILE A 99 -6.98 11.43 5.34
C ILE A 99 -8.36 11.70 4.74
N LYS A 100 -8.78 10.83 3.82
CA LYS A 100 -10.13 10.82 3.26
C LYS A 100 -10.94 9.79 4.04
N VAL A 101 -12.10 10.18 4.56
CA VAL A 101 -12.95 9.33 5.41
C VAL A 101 -14.29 9.10 4.72
N TYR A 102 -14.73 7.85 4.75
CA TYR A 102 -15.94 7.37 4.09
C TYR A 102 -16.80 6.56 5.07
N PRO A 103 -18.10 6.44 4.81
CA PRO A 103 -18.98 5.53 5.54
C PRO A 103 -18.47 4.09 5.48
N VAL A 104 -18.79 3.30 6.51
CA VAL A 104 -18.59 1.85 6.48
C VAL A 104 -19.44 1.23 5.37
N ARG A 105 -19.08 0.03 4.93
CA ARG A 105 -19.86 -0.72 3.93
C ARG A 105 -20.58 -1.88 4.60
N ASP A 106 -21.81 -2.16 4.21
CA ASP A 106 -22.55 -3.32 4.69
C ASP A 106 -22.42 -4.47 3.68
N ARG A 107 -22.34 -5.70 4.20
CA ARG A 107 -22.48 -6.90 3.35
C ARG A 107 -23.95 -7.04 2.97
N LYS A 108 -24.25 -7.07 1.67
CA LYS A 108 -25.61 -7.27 1.14
C LYS A 108 -25.59 -8.32 0.04
N GLU A 109 -26.62 -9.15 0.00
CA GLU A 109 -26.84 -10.04 -1.13
C GLU A 109 -27.53 -9.26 -2.26
N VAL A 110 -26.92 -9.25 -3.44
CA VAL A 110 -27.43 -8.63 -4.66
C VAL A 110 -27.31 -9.66 -5.77
N ASN A 111 -28.43 -10.04 -6.38
CA ASN A 111 -28.48 -11.06 -7.43
C ASN A 111 -27.83 -12.41 -7.07
N GLY A 112 -27.93 -12.83 -5.80
CA GLY A 112 -27.35 -14.09 -5.31
C GLY A 112 -25.86 -14.01 -4.96
N GLU A 113 -25.24 -12.84 -5.06
CA GLU A 113 -23.84 -12.61 -4.67
C GLU A 113 -23.75 -11.63 -3.50
N VAL A 114 -22.86 -11.92 -2.53
CA VAL A 114 -22.58 -11.02 -1.42
C VAL A 114 -21.62 -9.93 -1.87
N THR A 115 -22.05 -8.67 -1.78
CA THR A 115 -21.28 -7.47 -2.14
C THR A 115 -21.22 -6.47 -0.97
N LEU A 116 -20.34 -5.47 -1.06
CA LEU A 116 -20.18 -4.41 -0.07
C LEU A 116 -20.83 -3.11 -0.55
N VAL A 117 -21.91 -2.69 0.11
CA VAL A 117 -22.65 -1.47 -0.21
C VAL A 117 -22.34 -0.39 0.82
N PRO A 118 -21.85 0.80 0.42
CA PRO A 118 -21.55 1.87 1.37
C PRO A 118 -22.81 2.35 2.08
N GLN A 119 -22.70 2.64 3.37
CA GLN A 119 -23.69 3.40 4.09
C GLN A 119 -23.72 4.85 3.58
N ASN A 120 -24.81 5.56 3.86
CA ASN A 120 -24.99 6.92 3.34
C ASN A 120 -24.13 7.96 4.08
N ILE A 121 -23.80 7.71 5.35
CA ILE A 121 -23.17 8.70 6.23
C ILE A 121 -22.13 8.06 7.13
N ILE A 122 -21.13 8.84 7.51
CA ILE A 122 -20.14 8.48 8.52
C ILE A 122 -20.81 8.51 9.89
N GLN A 123 -20.74 7.40 10.61
CA GLN A 123 -21.44 7.25 11.88
C GLN A 123 -20.81 8.10 13.00
N PRO A 124 -21.60 8.54 13.99
CA PRO A 124 -21.12 9.32 15.15
C PRO A 124 -19.97 8.67 15.92
N GLY A 125 -19.95 7.35 15.99
CA GLY A 125 -18.91 6.56 16.66
C GLY A 125 -17.57 6.52 15.93
N ALA A 126 -17.46 7.07 14.72
CA ALA A 126 -16.22 7.03 13.95
C ALA A 126 -15.04 7.69 14.70
N ARG A 127 -13.85 7.13 14.54
CA ARG A 127 -12.59 7.63 15.12
C ARG A 127 -11.52 7.65 14.06
N VAL A 128 -10.76 8.74 14.02
CA VAL A 128 -9.72 8.97 13.02
C VAL A 128 -8.56 9.67 13.69
N GLU A 129 -7.45 8.96 13.83
CA GLU A 129 -6.23 9.47 14.43
C GLU A 129 -5.03 9.01 13.60
N MET A 130 -4.00 9.86 13.54
CA MET A 130 -2.76 9.54 12.85
C MET A 130 -1.58 10.22 13.54
N GLU A 131 -0.50 9.46 13.73
CA GLU A 131 0.79 9.99 14.11
C GLU A 131 1.82 9.65 13.04
N ILE A 132 2.72 10.59 12.72
CA ILE A 132 3.86 10.32 11.86
C ILE A 132 5.13 10.49 12.68
N GLU A 133 6.00 9.49 12.68
CA GLU A 133 7.25 9.50 13.41
C GLU A 133 8.42 9.15 12.49
N GLY A 134 9.53 9.87 12.63
CA GLY A 134 10.80 9.50 12.02
C GLY A 134 11.59 8.57 12.92
N VAL A 135 12.01 7.40 12.41
CA VAL A 135 12.82 6.42 13.14
C VAL A 135 13.98 5.89 12.31
N ARG A 136 15.03 5.46 12.97
CA ARG A 136 16.11 4.66 12.38
C ARG A 136 16.05 3.27 12.97
N PHE A 137 16.00 2.26 12.11
CA PHE A 137 16.10 0.87 12.51
C PHE A 137 17.56 0.39 12.44
N SER A 138 18.00 -0.42 13.39
CA SER A 138 19.25 -1.19 13.31
C SER A 138 19.10 -2.37 12.34
N GLU A 139 20.20 -3.04 12.00
CA GLU A 139 20.22 -4.16 11.04
C GLU A 139 19.37 -5.38 11.48
N ASN A 140 19.11 -5.51 12.78
CA ASN A 140 18.23 -6.54 13.33
C ASN A 140 16.74 -6.16 13.31
N GLY A 141 16.41 -4.92 12.93
CA GLY A 141 15.03 -4.41 12.84
C GLY A 141 14.55 -3.66 14.09
N ASP A 142 15.35 -3.58 15.16
CA ASP A 142 15.01 -2.79 16.34
C ASP A 142 15.12 -1.28 16.05
N ILE A 143 14.46 -0.46 16.85
CA ILE A 143 14.58 1.00 16.74
C ILE A 143 15.90 1.42 17.38
N GLU A 144 16.87 1.81 16.54
CA GLU A 144 18.16 2.39 16.93
C GLU A 144 17.98 3.81 17.46
N LYS A 145 17.13 4.61 16.79
CA LYS A 145 16.91 6.02 17.12
C LYS A 145 15.51 6.48 16.75
N ARG A 146 14.90 7.30 17.61
CA ARG A 146 13.68 8.07 17.32
C ARG A 146 14.07 9.52 17.06
N PHE A 147 13.59 10.08 15.95
CA PHE A 147 13.74 11.50 15.62
C PHE A 147 12.55 12.33 16.13
N GLY A 148 11.50 11.68 16.62
CA GLY A 148 10.32 12.30 17.19
C GLY A 148 9.11 12.27 16.25
N LYS A 149 7.96 12.61 16.82
CA LYS A 149 6.69 12.71 16.10
C LYS A 149 6.65 14.05 15.34
N VAL A 150 6.45 13.98 14.03
CA VAL A 150 6.32 15.13 13.14
C VAL A 150 4.86 15.46 12.82
N VAL A 151 3.95 14.51 13.06
CA VAL A 151 2.49 14.73 13.04
C VAL A 151 1.88 14.04 14.25
N LYS A 152 0.93 14.72 14.88
CA LYS A 152 -0.08 14.12 15.76
C LYS A 152 -1.42 14.73 15.39
N PHE A 153 -2.32 13.92 14.86
CA PHE A 153 -3.64 14.34 14.43
C PHE A 153 -4.71 13.46 15.07
N GLU A 154 -5.72 14.11 15.65
CA GLU A 154 -6.91 13.47 16.19
C GLU A 154 -8.10 14.25 15.62
N ALA A 155 -9.05 13.56 14.98
CA ALA A 155 -10.21 14.21 14.41
C ALA A 155 -11.08 14.84 15.53
N PRO A 156 -11.60 16.06 15.35
CA PRO A 156 -12.35 16.74 16.41
C PRO A 156 -13.56 15.93 16.88
N LEU A 157 -13.72 15.83 18.20
CA LEU A 157 -14.87 15.18 18.83
C LEU A 157 -15.75 16.23 19.51
N LYS A 158 -17.05 15.97 19.54
CA LYS A 158 -18.04 16.71 20.33
C LYS A 158 -18.80 15.76 21.26
N LYS A 159 -19.49 16.33 22.25
CA LYS A 159 -20.40 15.57 23.11
C LYS A 159 -21.75 15.43 22.42
N ASP A 160 -22.30 14.22 22.45
CA ASP A 160 -23.70 14.01 22.09
C ASP A 160 -24.61 14.58 23.19
N ASP A 161 -25.53 15.47 22.81
CA ASP A 161 -26.37 16.20 23.77
C ASP A 161 -27.31 15.28 24.57
N LYS A 162 -27.62 14.09 24.04
CA LYS A 162 -28.53 13.13 24.69
C LYS A 162 -27.80 12.14 25.60
N SER A 163 -26.70 11.57 25.12
CA SER A 163 -25.97 10.49 25.81
C SER A 163 -24.71 10.96 26.54
N GLY A 164 -24.21 12.16 26.28
CA GLY A 164 -22.94 12.67 26.81
C GLY A 164 -21.69 11.93 26.30
N GLN A 165 -21.85 11.03 25.33
CA GLN A 165 -20.74 10.29 24.74
C GLN A 165 -19.97 11.16 23.73
N ASN A 166 -18.69 10.86 23.55
CA ASN A 166 -17.90 11.51 22.50
C ASN A 166 -18.37 10.99 21.13
N MET A 167 -18.65 11.88 20.20
CA MET A 167 -18.92 11.59 18.80
C MET A 167 -18.02 12.41 17.89
N LEU A 168 -17.73 11.89 16.70
CA LEU A 168 -17.03 12.63 15.68
C LEU A 168 -17.81 13.92 15.35
N ASN A 169 -17.14 15.07 15.41
CA ASN A 169 -17.77 16.37 15.23
C ASN A 169 -18.48 16.48 13.86
N ASP A 170 -17.82 15.95 12.84
CA ASP A 170 -18.24 15.96 11.43
C ASP A 170 -19.04 14.72 11.00
N ALA A 171 -19.49 13.88 11.94
CA ALA A 171 -20.37 12.76 11.63
C ALA A 171 -21.67 13.19 10.91
N GLY A 172 -22.29 12.25 10.21
CA GLY A 172 -23.50 12.51 9.41
C GLY A 172 -23.21 12.97 7.98
N LYS A 173 -21.94 13.22 7.62
CA LYS A 173 -21.53 13.53 6.26
C LYS A 173 -21.25 12.24 5.46
N PRO A 174 -21.49 12.23 4.13
CA PRO A 174 -21.12 11.10 3.27
C PRO A 174 -19.60 11.02 3.04
N TYR A 175 -18.87 12.07 3.41
CA TYR A 175 -17.45 12.23 3.13
C TYR A 175 -16.82 13.30 4.02
N ILE A 176 -15.60 13.07 4.50
CA ILE A 176 -14.80 14.05 5.25
C ILE A 176 -13.34 13.98 4.77
N GLU A 177 -12.66 15.13 4.71
CA GLU A 177 -11.21 15.20 4.52
C GLU A 177 -10.55 15.91 5.71
N TYR A 178 -9.42 15.36 6.14
CA TYR A 178 -8.46 16.05 7.00
C TYR A 178 -7.14 16.16 6.27
N SER A 179 -6.43 17.28 6.43
CA SER A 179 -5.13 17.47 5.79
C SER A 179 -4.25 18.38 6.60
N GLY A 180 -2.96 18.31 6.31
CA GLY A 180 -1.96 19.17 6.90
C GLY A 180 -0.60 18.93 6.26
N THR A 181 0.44 19.45 6.90
CA THR A 181 1.82 19.36 6.42
C THR A 181 2.75 18.90 7.52
N PHE A 182 3.90 18.35 7.13
CA PHE A 182 4.99 18.03 8.05
C PHE A 182 6.34 18.21 7.37
N GLN A 183 7.38 18.45 8.15
CA GLN A 183 8.76 18.50 7.66
C GLN A 183 9.33 17.08 7.61
N ALA A 184 9.91 16.70 6.47
CA ALA A 184 10.67 15.47 6.31
C ALA A 184 12.12 15.75 5.94
N ASP A 185 13.07 15.09 6.59
CA ASP A 185 14.50 15.32 6.44
C ASP A 185 15.19 14.11 5.80
N VAL A 186 14.57 13.55 4.76
CA VAL A 186 15.15 12.42 4.02
C VAL A 186 16.44 12.84 3.29
N PRO A 187 17.50 12.02 3.27
CA PRO A 187 18.79 12.32 2.68
C PRO A 187 18.87 11.96 1.19
N TYR A 188 17.78 12.12 0.44
CA TYR A 188 17.72 11.80 -0.98
C TYR A 188 16.83 12.78 -1.75
N THR A 189 16.94 12.76 -3.08
CA THR A 189 15.99 13.40 -4.00
C THR A 189 15.71 12.41 -5.11
N LEU A 190 14.45 11.98 -5.21
CA LEU A 190 13.93 11.04 -6.19
C LEU A 190 13.18 11.82 -7.25
N SER A 191 13.26 11.37 -8.51
CA SER A 191 12.46 12.00 -9.57
C SER A 191 10.98 11.65 -9.40
N GLY A 192 10.69 10.40 -9.04
CA GLY A 192 9.33 9.92 -8.82
C GLY A 192 8.40 10.31 -9.95
N TRP A 193 7.27 10.89 -9.57
CA TRP A 193 6.30 11.45 -10.51
C TRP A 193 6.38 12.98 -10.63
N GLU A 194 7.37 13.67 -10.05
CA GLU A 194 7.44 15.15 -10.10
C GLU A 194 7.48 15.65 -11.55
N ASN A 195 8.21 14.92 -12.41
CA ASN A 195 8.40 15.22 -13.83
C ASN A 195 7.47 14.39 -14.74
N SER A 196 6.28 14.01 -14.27
CA SER A 196 5.27 13.35 -15.11
C SER A 196 4.33 14.34 -15.79
N THR A 197 3.69 13.87 -16.85
CA THR A 197 2.53 14.52 -17.48
C THR A 197 1.34 14.54 -16.51
N ASP A 198 0.58 15.63 -16.53
CA ASP A 198 -0.68 15.76 -15.80
C ASP A 198 -1.80 15.02 -16.54
N LEU A 199 -2.08 13.80 -16.09
CA LEU A 199 -3.05 12.87 -16.65
C LEU A 199 -4.49 13.32 -16.40
N SER A 200 -4.74 14.18 -15.40
CA SER A 200 -6.08 14.72 -15.14
C SER A 200 -6.60 15.61 -16.27
N LYS A 201 -5.69 16.08 -17.13
CA LYS A 201 -5.98 16.90 -18.32
C LYS A 201 -6.10 16.07 -19.61
N MET A 202 -5.82 14.77 -19.56
CA MET A 202 -5.99 13.90 -20.72
C MET A 202 -7.46 13.55 -20.93
N ASN A 203 -7.83 13.22 -22.17
CA ASN A 203 -9.13 12.63 -22.44
C ASN A 203 -9.28 11.32 -21.66
N SER A 204 -10.35 11.21 -20.86
CA SER A 204 -10.56 10.07 -19.95
C SER A 204 -10.60 8.73 -20.68
N ALA A 205 -11.31 8.63 -21.81
CA ALA A 205 -11.41 7.39 -22.58
C ALA A 205 -10.07 6.98 -23.21
N VAL A 206 -9.24 7.95 -23.61
CA VAL A 206 -7.88 7.68 -24.11
C VAL A 206 -6.98 7.16 -22.98
N LEU A 207 -7.01 7.82 -21.81
CA LEU A 207 -6.23 7.41 -20.65
C LEU A 207 -6.64 6.02 -20.17
N GLU A 208 -7.94 5.76 -20.05
CA GLU A 208 -8.48 4.45 -19.65
C GLU A 208 -8.05 3.36 -20.62
N LYS A 209 -8.14 3.60 -21.94
CA LYS A 209 -7.70 2.63 -22.96
C LYS A 209 -6.20 2.33 -22.87
N GLN A 210 -5.36 3.35 -22.66
CA GLN A 210 -3.91 3.14 -22.48
C GLN A 210 -3.61 2.35 -21.20
N LEU A 211 -4.28 2.69 -20.11
CA LEU A 211 -4.10 2.03 -18.83
C LEU A 211 -4.57 0.56 -18.86
N LEU A 212 -5.72 0.30 -19.47
CA LEU A 212 -6.25 -1.05 -19.64
C LEU A 212 -5.29 -1.93 -20.47
N LYS A 213 -4.64 -1.37 -21.49
CA LYS A 213 -3.62 -2.08 -22.28
C LYS A 213 -2.46 -2.54 -21.39
N GLU A 214 -1.95 -1.69 -20.48
CA GLU A 214 -0.89 -2.09 -19.55
C GLU A 214 -1.37 -3.13 -18.53
N TYR A 215 -2.59 -3.01 -18.00
CA TYR A 215 -3.17 -4.03 -17.12
C TYR A 215 -3.33 -5.39 -17.84
N GLN A 216 -3.78 -5.39 -19.09
CA GLN A 216 -3.90 -6.60 -19.92
C GLN A 216 -2.53 -7.25 -20.18
N LYS A 217 -1.48 -6.43 -20.37
CA LYS A 217 -0.09 -6.90 -20.51
C LYS A 217 0.37 -7.62 -19.24
N PHE A 218 0.20 -6.99 -18.08
CA PHE A 218 0.54 -7.61 -16.78
C PHE A 218 -0.31 -8.84 -16.48
N HIS A 219 -1.61 -8.82 -16.79
CA HIS A 219 -2.49 -9.99 -16.70
C HIS A 219 -1.93 -11.16 -17.53
N GLY A 220 -1.57 -10.91 -18.79
CA GLY A 220 -0.95 -11.91 -19.66
C GLY A 220 0.39 -12.43 -19.11
N TRP A 221 1.22 -11.55 -18.55
CA TRP A 221 2.49 -11.95 -17.95
C TRP A 221 2.31 -12.81 -16.70
N LEU A 222 1.39 -12.46 -15.80
CA LEU A 222 1.05 -13.23 -14.61
C LEU A 222 0.50 -14.61 -14.99
N GLN A 223 -0.47 -14.66 -15.91
CA GLN A 223 -1.08 -15.91 -16.38
C GLN A 223 -0.07 -16.87 -17.01
N ASN A 224 0.95 -16.33 -17.69
CA ASN A 224 1.94 -17.11 -18.44
C ASN A 224 3.31 -17.20 -17.71
N GLY A 225 3.41 -16.74 -16.47
CA GLY A 225 4.65 -16.78 -15.69
C GLY A 225 5.83 -16.02 -16.30
N LYS A 226 5.59 -14.90 -16.99
CA LYS A 226 6.62 -14.04 -17.62
C LYS A 226 7.27 -13.11 -16.59
N LEU A 227 8.00 -13.69 -15.65
CA LEU A 227 8.52 -12.99 -14.48
C LEU A 227 9.63 -11.99 -14.81
N ASP A 228 10.46 -12.29 -15.82
CA ASP A 228 11.49 -11.40 -16.33
C ASP A 228 10.91 -10.13 -16.97
N GLU A 229 9.83 -10.25 -17.73
CA GLU A 229 9.10 -9.10 -18.31
C GLU A 229 8.51 -8.19 -17.21
N MET A 230 7.89 -8.77 -16.19
CA MET A 230 7.36 -8.01 -15.05
C MET A 230 8.48 -7.34 -14.24
N ALA A 231 9.61 -8.03 -14.02
CA ALA A 231 10.76 -7.47 -13.34
C ALA A 231 11.36 -6.29 -14.11
N ASN A 232 11.49 -6.40 -15.44
CA ASN A 232 11.97 -5.31 -16.29
C ASN A 232 11.03 -4.10 -16.26
N ALA A 233 9.72 -4.32 -16.37
CA ALA A 233 8.73 -3.25 -16.34
C ALA A 233 8.73 -2.49 -14.99
N LYS A 234 9.06 -3.16 -13.89
CA LYS A 234 9.11 -2.57 -12.54
C LYS A 234 10.48 -2.00 -12.16
N LEU A 235 11.56 -2.34 -12.85
CA LEU A 235 12.93 -2.03 -12.45
C LEU A 235 13.16 -0.55 -12.09
N THR A 236 12.68 0.38 -12.90
CA THR A 236 12.85 1.82 -12.65
C THR A 236 12.17 2.25 -11.35
N ALA A 237 10.92 1.81 -11.14
CA ALA A 237 10.18 2.06 -9.90
C ALA A 237 10.90 1.44 -8.69
N GLU A 238 11.34 0.19 -8.79
CA GLU A 238 11.95 -0.54 -7.68
C GLU A 238 13.31 0.04 -7.27
N LYS A 239 14.06 0.65 -8.19
CA LYS A 239 15.30 1.40 -7.83
C LYS A 239 15.00 2.57 -6.91
N GLU A 240 13.93 3.32 -7.18
CA GLU A 240 13.54 4.44 -6.32
C GLU A 240 12.92 3.95 -5.00
N VAL A 241 12.14 2.87 -5.02
CA VAL A 241 11.62 2.24 -3.79
C VAL A 241 12.76 1.77 -2.90
N ALA A 242 13.77 1.09 -3.47
CA ALA A 242 14.95 0.65 -2.75
C ALA A 242 15.71 1.82 -2.11
N GLN A 243 15.83 2.96 -2.80
CA GLN A 243 16.42 4.17 -2.23
C GLN A 243 15.55 4.80 -1.14
N ALA A 244 14.23 4.88 -1.34
CA ALA A 244 13.29 5.49 -0.40
C ALA A 244 13.27 4.75 0.95
N PHE A 245 13.35 3.41 0.90
CA PHE A 245 13.37 2.52 2.05
C PHE A 245 14.76 2.06 2.48
N PHE A 246 15.82 2.64 1.92
CA PHE A 246 17.21 2.35 2.29
C PHE A 246 17.56 0.86 2.29
N TYR A 247 17.24 0.16 1.20
CA TYR A 247 17.52 -1.27 1.08
C TYR A 247 18.99 -1.56 1.36
N ASP A 248 19.24 -2.38 2.37
CA ASP A 248 20.46 -3.14 2.50
C ASP A 248 20.34 -4.47 1.74
N LYS A 249 21.41 -5.26 1.76
CA LYS A 249 21.44 -6.55 1.09
C LYS A 249 20.33 -7.48 1.58
N LYS A 250 20.13 -7.58 2.90
CA LYS A 250 19.13 -8.46 3.53
C LYS A 250 17.70 -8.06 3.14
N THR A 251 17.41 -6.77 3.14
CA THR A 251 16.12 -6.20 2.74
C THR A 251 15.85 -6.47 1.28
N ASN A 252 16.85 -6.31 0.40
CA ASN A 252 16.71 -6.65 -1.01
C ASN A 252 16.51 -8.15 -1.23
N GLU A 253 17.19 -9.02 -0.49
CA GLU A 253 16.99 -10.47 -0.56
C GLU A 253 15.56 -10.87 -0.13
N ASN A 254 15.04 -10.25 0.92
CA ASN A 254 13.65 -10.44 1.37
C ASN A 254 12.63 -9.94 0.34
N PHE A 255 12.85 -8.73 -0.20
CA PHE A 255 12.05 -8.18 -1.29
C PHE A 255 12.04 -9.13 -2.49
N LEU A 256 13.21 -9.59 -2.93
CA LEU A 256 13.33 -10.49 -4.08
C LEU A 256 12.61 -11.81 -3.82
N SER A 257 12.76 -12.39 -2.63
CA SER A 257 12.06 -13.62 -2.24
C SER A 257 10.54 -13.44 -2.31
N THR A 258 10.02 -12.34 -1.76
CA THR A 258 8.59 -12.02 -1.78
C THR A 258 8.10 -11.75 -3.21
N PHE A 259 8.89 -11.04 -4.02
CA PHE A 259 8.60 -10.79 -5.43
C PHE A 259 8.48 -12.11 -6.20
N LEU A 260 9.49 -12.98 -6.12
CA LEU A 260 9.48 -14.27 -6.80
C LEU A 260 8.34 -15.18 -6.33
N GLN A 261 8.04 -15.18 -5.03
CA GLN A 261 6.93 -15.97 -4.48
C GLN A 261 5.57 -15.48 -4.99
N ARG A 262 5.30 -14.16 -4.92
CA ARG A 262 3.99 -13.59 -5.23
C ARG A 262 3.76 -13.45 -6.74
N TRP A 263 4.75 -12.95 -7.48
CA TRP A 263 4.63 -12.68 -8.92
C TRP A 263 4.99 -13.90 -9.77
N GLY A 264 5.77 -14.84 -9.23
CA GLY A 264 6.07 -16.14 -9.85
C GLY A 264 5.18 -17.29 -9.35
N GLN A 265 4.02 -16.99 -8.80
CA GLN A 265 3.12 -17.98 -8.20
C GLN A 265 2.69 -19.02 -9.25
N LYS A 266 3.07 -20.29 -9.04
CA LYS A 266 2.68 -21.38 -9.92
C LYS A 266 1.20 -21.71 -9.80
N GLY A 267 0.59 -22.11 -10.91
CA GLY A 267 -0.83 -22.48 -10.95
C GLY A 267 -1.79 -21.31 -10.74
N LEU A 268 -1.30 -20.07 -10.83
CA LEU A 268 -2.13 -18.88 -10.77
C LEU A 268 -3.08 -18.86 -11.99
N LYS A 269 -4.37 -18.75 -11.71
CA LYS A 269 -5.43 -18.52 -12.68
C LYS A 269 -5.91 -17.09 -12.51
N MET A 270 -5.58 -16.24 -13.47
CA MET A 270 -6.00 -14.85 -13.47
C MET A 270 -7.50 -14.74 -13.69
N GLN A 271 -8.11 -13.79 -13.00
CA GLN A 271 -9.52 -13.46 -13.16
C GLN A 271 -9.69 -12.36 -14.22
N PRO A 272 -10.85 -12.29 -14.88
CA PRO A 272 -11.14 -11.22 -15.82
C PRO A 272 -10.94 -9.83 -15.21
N LEU A 273 -10.40 -8.90 -16.01
CA LEU A 273 -10.30 -7.49 -15.62
C LEU A 273 -11.67 -6.82 -15.78
N GLU A 274 -12.44 -6.81 -14.71
CA GLU A 274 -13.81 -6.28 -14.67
C GLU A 274 -14.02 -5.40 -13.43
N ASN A 275 -15.15 -4.68 -13.38
CA ASN A 275 -15.60 -3.90 -12.21
C ASN A 275 -14.58 -2.87 -11.68
N TYR A 276 -13.83 -2.24 -12.58
CA TYR A 276 -12.83 -1.23 -12.23
C TYR A 276 -13.28 0.20 -12.53
N LYS A 277 -12.55 1.15 -11.96
CA LYS A 277 -12.51 2.55 -12.35
C LYS A 277 -11.08 3.08 -12.36
N VAL A 278 -10.86 4.15 -13.11
CA VAL A 278 -9.61 4.90 -13.11
C VAL A 278 -9.52 5.76 -11.85
N ALA A 279 -8.41 5.66 -11.12
CA ALA A 279 -8.07 6.56 -10.03
C ALA A 279 -6.80 7.34 -10.36
N ILE A 280 -6.80 8.63 -10.04
CA ILE A 280 -5.69 9.56 -10.30
C ILE A 280 -5.17 10.09 -8.97
N TYR A 281 -3.84 10.12 -8.84
CA TYR A 281 -3.08 10.47 -7.64
C TYR A 281 -1.85 11.32 -8.01
N GLY A 282 -1.05 11.71 -7.02
CA GLY A 282 0.21 12.43 -7.22
C GLY A 282 0.04 13.82 -7.85
N ASP A 283 -1.04 14.53 -7.51
CA ASP A 283 -1.44 15.80 -8.11
C ASP A 283 -1.59 15.67 -9.64
N GLY A 284 -2.37 14.68 -10.07
CA GLY A 284 -2.71 14.41 -11.47
C GLY A 284 -1.69 13.56 -12.23
N LYS A 285 -0.60 13.12 -11.61
CA LYS A 285 0.58 12.55 -12.30
C LYS A 285 0.72 11.04 -12.21
N ILE A 286 -0.11 10.40 -11.41
CA ILE A 286 -0.15 8.95 -11.23
C ILE A 286 -1.56 8.48 -11.55
N VAL A 287 -1.67 7.33 -12.21
CA VAL A 287 -2.94 6.68 -12.52
C VAL A 287 -2.89 5.19 -12.19
N THR A 288 -4.01 4.63 -11.77
CA THR A 288 -4.18 3.20 -11.49
C THR A 288 -5.62 2.77 -11.75
N LEU A 289 -5.85 1.47 -11.92
CA LEU A 289 -7.20 0.90 -11.84
C LEU A 289 -7.44 0.36 -10.43
N ILE A 290 -8.61 0.69 -9.90
CA ILE A 290 -9.10 0.16 -8.62
C ILE A 290 -10.48 -0.46 -8.80
N ASP A 291 -10.77 -1.47 -8.00
CA ASP A 291 -12.08 -2.08 -7.92
C ASP A 291 -13.14 -1.06 -7.46
N ASN A 292 -14.33 -1.12 -8.06
CA ASN A 292 -15.41 -0.19 -7.81
C ASN A 292 -16.00 -0.31 -6.39
N ILE A 293 -15.86 -1.47 -5.79
CA ILE A 293 -16.42 -1.82 -4.48
C ILE A 293 -15.40 -1.50 -3.40
N ASP A 294 -14.25 -2.17 -3.33
CA ASP A 294 -13.34 -2.04 -2.19
C ASP A 294 -12.06 -1.25 -2.49
N GLY A 295 -11.94 -0.73 -3.72
CA GLY A 295 -10.74 0.01 -4.13
C GLY A 295 -9.48 -0.85 -4.19
N SER A 296 -9.58 -2.17 -4.11
CA SER A 296 -8.47 -3.10 -4.29
C SER A 296 -8.02 -3.16 -5.75
N SER A 297 -7.05 -4.02 -6.07
CA SER A 297 -6.63 -4.18 -7.47
C SER A 297 -7.63 -5.04 -8.23
N PRO A 298 -8.12 -4.60 -9.39
CA PRO A 298 -8.86 -5.49 -10.29
C PRO A 298 -7.94 -6.53 -10.95
N LEU A 299 -6.61 -6.40 -10.82
CA LEU A 299 -5.64 -7.38 -11.28
C LEU A 299 -5.39 -8.42 -10.18
N TRP A 300 -6.05 -9.57 -10.27
CA TRP A 300 -5.92 -10.64 -9.28
C TRP A 300 -6.12 -12.03 -9.88
N GLY A 301 -5.68 -13.06 -9.16
CA GLY A 301 -5.84 -14.45 -9.55
C GLY A 301 -5.82 -15.40 -8.36
N ASN A 302 -6.36 -16.59 -8.55
CA ASN A 302 -6.40 -17.64 -7.53
C ASN A 302 -5.46 -18.81 -7.86
N TYR A 303 -4.99 -19.50 -6.84
CA TYR A 303 -4.14 -20.68 -6.96
C TYR A 303 -4.49 -21.69 -5.88
N GLU A 304 -4.35 -22.96 -6.20
CA GLU A 304 -4.65 -24.07 -5.29
C GLU A 304 -3.51 -24.30 -4.30
N VAL A 305 -3.86 -24.54 -3.04
CA VAL A 305 -2.90 -24.82 -1.95
C VAL A 305 -3.14 -26.18 -1.27
N GLY A 306 -4.20 -26.88 -1.67
CA GLY A 306 -4.62 -28.20 -1.21
C GLY A 306 -5.93 -28.57 -1.89
N GLU A 307 -6.41 -29.81 -1.70
CA GLU A 307 -7.66 -30.25 -2.33
C GLU A 307 -8.82 -29.29 -2.04
N ASN A 308 -9.35 -28.66 -3.09
CA ASN A 308 -10.43 -27.65 -3.01
C ASN A 308 -10.13 -26.45 -2.09
N GLN A 309 -8.86 -26.18 -1.81
CA GLN A 309 -8.42 -25.01 -1.04
C GLN A 309 -7.68 -24.04 -1.94
N PHE A 310 -8.20 -22.81 -2.04
CA PHE A 310 -7.64 -21.77 -2.88
C PHE A 310 -7.16 -20.59 -2.04
N LYS A 311 -6.08 -19.97 -2.49
CA LYS A 311 -5.65 -18.63 -2.08
C LYS A 311 -5.69 -17.71 -3.29
N ASN A 312 -5.69 -16.41 -3.06
CA ASN A 312 -5.60 -15.40 -4.10
C ASN A 312 -4.38 -14.50 -3.92
N ASN A 313 -3.92 -13.94 -5.03
CA ASN A 313 -2.99 -12.83 -5.06
C ASN A 313 -3.65 -11.67 -5.80
N THR A 314 -3.53 -10.47 -5.24
CA THR A 314 -3.89 -9.20 -5.88
C THR A 314 -2.62 -8.44 -6.25
N TYR A 315 -2.65 -7.62 -7.31
CA TYR A 315 -1.47 -6.93 -7.83
C TYR A 315 -1.81 -5.47 -8.10
N MET A 316 -1.57 -4.60 -7.13
CA MET A 316 -1.72 -3.15 -7.31
C MET A 316 -0.56 -2.61 -8.12
N LEU A 317 -0.86 -1.79 -9.13
CA LEU A 317 0.11 -1.15 -10.01
C LEU A 317 -0.27 0.31 -10.18
N TYR A 318 0.73 1.19 -10.07
CA TYR A 318 0.58 2.60 -10.34
C TYR A 318 1.40 2.94 -11.58
N PHE A 319 0.88 3.85 -12.40
CA PHE A 319 1.51 4.24 -13.66
C PHE A 319 1.64 5.75 -13.78
N HIS A 320 2.63 6.21 -14.53
CA HIS A 320 2.75 7.60 -14.98
C HIS A 320 3.20 7.66 -16.43
N ILE A 321 3.08 8.84 -17.04
CA ILE A 321 3.74 9.15 -18.30
C ILE A 321 4.84 10.17 -18.00
N PRO A 322 6.14 9.79 -18.03
CA PRO A 322 7.22 10.74 -17.87
C PRO A 322 7.12 11.88 -18.90
N LYS A 323 7.52 13.09 -18.50
CA LYS A 323 7.49 14.26 -19.40
C LYS A 323 8.28 13.98 -20.67
N GLY A 324 7.64 14.22 -21.82
CA GLY A 324 8.22 13.98 -23.15
C GLY A 324 8.02 12.55 -23.68
N LYS A 325 7.43 11.64 -22.90
CA LYS A 325 6.98 10.33 -23.37
C LYS A 325 5.47 10.32 -23.63
N THR A 326 5.02 9.26 -24.29
CA THR A 326 3.60 9.03 -24.61
C THR A 326 3.06 7.74 -24.01
N GLU A 327 3.93 6.87 -23.50
CA GLU A 327 3.56 5.57 -22.95
C GLU A 327 3.56 5.59 -21.42
N LEU A 328 2.69 4.77 -20.83
CA LEU A 328 2.61 4.56 -19.39
C LEU A 328 3.76 3.66 -18.94
N GLU A 329 4.41 4.06 -17.84
CA GLU A 329 5.45 3.30 -17.16
C GLU A 329 5.04 3.05 -15.72
N VAL A 330 5.46 1.94 -15.11
CA VAL A 330 5.16 1.65 -13.71
C VAL A 330 5.87 2.65 -12.80
N ILE A 331 5.15 3.20 -11.82
CA ILE A 331 5.66 4.14 -10.82
C ILE A 331 5.23 3.71 -9.42
N ARG A 332 6.17 3.12 -8.66
CA ARG A 332 5.96 2.51 -7.33
C ARG A 332 5.24 1.16 -7.32
#